data_AF-A0A6P8KDC0-F1
#
_entry.id   AF-A0A6P8KDC0-F1
#
_cell.length_a   1.000
_cell.length_b   1.000
_cell.length_c   1.000
_cell.angle_alpha   90.00
_cell.angle_beta   90.00
_cell.angle_gamma   90.00
#
_symmetry.space_group_name_H-M   'P 1'
#
loop_
_entity.id
_entity.type
_entity.pdbx_description
1 polymer ?
#
loop_
_entity_poly.entity_id
_entity_poly.type
_entity_poly.pdbx_seq_one_letter_code
_entity_poly.pdbx_strand_id
1 'polypeptide(L)' 'MRAVIQRVKAAKVTVLDELVSSIGPGLCVLVGIKASDTAKDVEYL' A
#
# COMPACT_ATOMS: atom_id res chain seq x y z
N MET A 1 2.51 -9.22 -9.60
CA MET A 1 2.35 -8.35 -8.39
C MET A 1 1.13 -8.80 -7.61
N ARG A 2 1.06 -8.57 -6.30
CA ARG A 2 -0.15 -8.80 -5.49
C ARG A 2 -0.38 -7.66 -4.50
N ALA A 3 -1.63 -7.38 -4.16
CA ALA A 3 -1.97 -6.43 -3.12
C ALA A 3 -3.02 -6.99 -2.14
N VAL A 4 -2.87 -6.63 -0.87
CA VAL A 4 -3.93 -6.76 0.14
C VAL A 4 -4.53 -5.39 0.36
N ILE A 5 -5.82 -5.25 0.07
CA ILE A 5 -6.55 -3.98 0.15
C ILE A 5 -7.41 -3.97 1.41
N GLN A 6 -7.25 -2.93 2.21
CA GLN A 6 -8.06 -2.70 3.41
C GLN A 6 -8.84 -1.39 3.26
N ARG A 7 -10.17 -1.46 3.30
CA ARG A 7 -11.00 -0.25 3.43
C ARG A 7 -10.88 0.28 4.86
N VAL A 8 -10.44 1.52 4.99
CA VAL A 8 -10.12 2.13 6.29
C VAL A 8 -10.90 3.44 6.49
N LYS A 9 -11.17 3.77 7.76
CA LYS A 9 -11.59 5.11 8.15
C LYS A 9 -10.41 6.07 8.28
N ALA A 10 -9.23 5.54 8.59
CA ALA A 10 -7.95 6.24 8.62
C ALA A 10 -6.79 5.22 8.59
N ALA A 11 -5.61 5.62 8.11
CA ALA A 11 -4.37 4.85 8.21
C ALA A 11 -3.15 5.79 8.30
N LYS A 12 -2.04 5.32 8.87
CA LYS A 12 -0.78 6.08 8.97
C LYS A 12 0.44 5.18 8.94
N VAL A 13 1.58 5.77 8.57
CA VAL A 13 2.90 5.15 8.62
C VAL A 13 3.78 5.96 9.56
N THR A 14 4.44 5.27 10.48
CA THR A 14 5.39 5.85 11.43
C THR A 14 6.73 5.13 11.35
N VAL A 15 7.84 5.85 11.49
CA VAL A 15 9.20 5.30 11.57
C VAL A 15 9.85 5.89 12.81
N LEU A 16 10.32 5.04 13.73
CA LEU A 16 10.86 5.47 15.04
C LEU A 16 9.87 6.40 15.78
N ASP A 17 8.59 6.03 15.78
CA ASP A 17 7.46 6.79 16.36
C ASP A 17 7.18 8.16 15.73
N GLU A 18 7.94 8.58 14.71
CA GLU A 18 7.66 9.80 13.97
C GLU A 18 6.68 9.55 12.83
N LEU A 19 5.69 10.44 12.68
CA LEU A 19 4.70 10.36 11.61
C LEU A 19 5.35 10.68 10.25
N VAL A 20 5.33 9.71 9.35
CA VAL A 20 5.80 9.90 7.96
C VAL A 20 4.64 10.36 7.07
N SER A 21 3.49 9.69 7.19
CA SER A 21 2.32 9.95 6.35
C SER A 21 1.04 9.43 6.99
N SER A 22 -0.11 10.03 6.65
CA SER A 22 -1.42 9.56 7.05
C SER A 22 -2.49 9.90 6.02
N ILE A 23 -3.54 9.08 5.99
CA ILE A 23 -4.74 9.28 5.18
C ILE A 23 -6.01 9.23 6.05
N GLY A 24 -7.08 9.88 5.59
CA GLY A 24 -8.44 9.75 6.13
C GLY A 24 -9.18 8.53 5.57
N PRO A 25 -10.52 8.61 5.37
CA PRO A 25 -11.29 7.52 4.80
C PRO A 25 -10.79 7.14 3.40
N GLY A 26 -10.53 5.85 3.17
CA GLY A 26 -9.93 5.39 1.91
C GLY A 26 -9.49 3.94 1.94
N LEU A 27 -8.44 3.63 1.20
CA LEU A 27 -7.84 2.31 1.11
C LEU A 27 -6.38 2.34 1.61
N CYS A 28 -6.03 1.42 2.51
CA CYS A 28 -4.65 1.09 2.82
C CYS A 28 -4.27 -0.15 1.99
N VAL A 29 -3.18 -0.05 1.22
CA VAL A 29 -2.78 -1.09 0.27
C VAL A 29 -1.40 -1.60 0.64
N LEU A 30 -1.31 -2.89 0.99
CA LEU A 30 -0.05 -3.57 1.20
C LEU A 30 0.33 -4.27 -0.10
N VAL A 31 1.40 -3.80 -0.76
CA VAL A 31 1.83 -4.30 -2.06
C VAL A 31 2.99 -5.28 -1.90
N GLY A 32 2.84 -6.48 -2.45
CA GLY A 32 3.88 -7.49 -2.56
C GLY A 32 4.38 -7.61 -4.01
N ILE A 33 5.68 -7.42 -4.19
CA ILE A 33 6.36 -7.49 -5.50
C ILE A 33 7.26 -8.72 -5.52
N LYS A 34 7.14 -9.54 -6.57
CA LYS A 34 8.01 -10.70 -6.83
C LYS A 34 9.06 -10.32 -7.88
N ALA A 35 10.23 -10.96 -7.85
CA ALA A 35 11.30 -10.74 -8.83
C ALA A 35 10.90 -10.98 -10.30
N SER A 36 9.84 -11.76 -10.55
CA SER A 36 9.30 -12.02 -11.89
C SER A 36 8.26 -11.00 -12.34
N ASP A 37 7.88 -10.05 -11.50
CA ASP A 37 6.88 -9.04 -11.84
C ASP A 37 7.45 -8.05 -12.87
N THR A 38 6.60 -7.64 -13.79
CA THR A 38 6.91 -6.77 -14.91
C THR A 38 6.07 -5.49 -14.86
N ALA A 39 6.38 -4.51 -15.72
CA ALA A 39 5.57 -3.29 -15.83
C ALA A 39 4.08 -3.59 -16.15
N LYS A 40 3.80 -4.67 -16.90
CA LYS A 40 2.42 -5.09 -17.20
C LYS A 40 1.65 -5.51 -15.95
N ASP A 41 2.33 -6.09 -14.96
CA ASP A 41 1.71 -6.47 -13.68
C ASP A 41 1.36 -5.24 -12.83
N VAL A 42 2.05 -4.12 -13.03
CA VAL A 42 1.74 -2.82 -12.41
C VAL A 42 0.51 -2.21 -13.10
N GLU A 43 0.47 -2.19 -14.42
CA GLU A 43 -0.66 -1.62 -15.19
C GLU A 43 -1.98 -2.37 -14.95
N TYR A 44 -1.90 -3.67 -14.68
CA TYR A 44 -3.07 -4.48 -14.38
C TYR A 44 -3.65 -4.22 -12.98
N LEU A 45 -2.81 -3.80 -12.02
CA LEU A 45 -3.18 -3.65 -10.61
C LEU A 45 -3.68 -2.23 -10.30
#